data_AF-A0A8S0PV77-F1
#
_entry.id   AF-A0A8S0PV77-F1
#
_cell.length_a   1.000
_cell.length_b   1.000
_cell.length_c   1.000
_cell.angle_alpha   90.00
_cell.angle_beta   90.00
_cell.angle_gamma   90.00
#
_symmetry.space_group_name_H-M   'P 1'
#
loop_
_entity.id
_entity.type
_entity.pdbx_description
1 polymer ?
#
loop_
_entity_poly.entity_id
_entity_poly.type
_entity_poly.pdbx_seq_one_letter_code
_entity_poly.pdbx_strand_id
1 'polypeptide(L)'
;MGLLSIIRKIKRKEKEMRILMVGLDNSGKTTIVLKINGEDTSVISPTLGFNIKTINYQKYAFSSLFLVQFLFLLRDCGLMRVYGRYILNIWDVGGQKTIRSYWRNYFEQTDGLVWVVDSSDLRRLDDCKHELDNLLKEERLSGASLLIFANKQDIQGALSPEEIAKVLNLDAMDKTRHWRIVGCSAYTGEGLLEGFDWLVQDIASRIYMLD
;
A
#
# COMPACT_ATOMS: atom_id res chain seq x y z
N MET A 1 20.65 -2.84 -31.67
CA MET A 1 19.64 -2.62 -30.61
C MET A 1 18.62 -1.60 -31.11
N GLY A 2 17.49 -2.04 -31.68
CA GLY A 2 16.58 -1.18 -32.45
C GLY A 2 15.42 -0.56 -31.66
N LEU A 3 14.65 0.30 -32.32
CA LEU A 3 13.48 1.03 -31.79
C LEU A 3 12.46 0.13 -31.08
N LEU A 4 12.21 -1.09 -31.59
CA LEU A 4 11.32 -2.06 -30.96
C LEU A 4 11.78 -2.50 -29.55
N SER A 5 13.10 -2.58 -29.32
CA SER A 5 13.63 -2.89 -27.98
C SER A 5 13.45 -1.73 -27.00
N ILE A 6 13.46 -0.50 -27.52
CA ILE A 6 13.20 0.73 -26.75
C ILE A 6 11.71 0.80 -26.41
N ILE A 7 10.82 0.62 -27.40
CA ILE A 7 9.36 0.61 -27.19
C ILE A 7 8.94 -0.50 -26.20
N ARG A 8 9.53 -1.70 -26.32
CA ARG A 8 9.27 -2.79 -25.36
C ARG A 8 9.77 -2.47 -23.95
N LYS A 9 10.91 -1.79 -23.81
CA LYS A 9 11.40 -1.32 -22.51
C LYS A 9 10.49 -0.25 -21.91
N ILE A 10 10.00 0.68 -22.73
CA ILE A 10 9.04 1.72 -22.32
C ILE A 10 7.73 1.08 -21.86
N LYS A 11 7.13 0.18 -22.65
CA LYS A 11 5.90 -0.55 -22.28
C LYS A 11 6.04 -1.47 -21.06
N ARG A 12 7.24 -1.97 -20.77
CA ARG A 12 7.51 -2.71 -19.52
C ARG A 12 7.59 -1.77 -18.33
N LYS A 13 8.32 -0.67 -18.47
CA LYS A 13 8.44 0.36 -17.43
C LYS A 13 7.08 0.97 -17.08
N GLU A 14 6.20 1.13 -18.06
CA GLU A 14 4.84 1.60 -17.85
C GLU A 14 4.06 0.74 -16.83
N LYS A 15 4.35 -0.56 -16.70
CA LYS A 15 3.66 -1.50 -15.79
C LYS A 15 4.38 -1.71 -14.45
N GLU A 16 5.49 -1.02 -14.23
CA GLU A 16 6.22 -1.03 -12.97
C GLU A 16 5.73 0.16 -12.12
N MET A 17 5.27 -0.14 -10.90
CA MET A 17 4.80 0.87 -9.95
C MET A 17 5.73 0.89 -8.74
N ARG A 18 6.20 2.06 -8.36
CA ARG A 18 6.98 2.28 -7.14
C ARG A 18 6.06 2.64 -5.99
N ILE A 19 5.96 1.74 -5.02
CA ILE A 19 5.13 1.90 -3.83
C ILE A 19 6.02 2.17 -2.63
N LEU A 20 5.78 3.26 -1.92
CA LEU A 20 6.47 3.60 -0.68
C LEU A 20 5.59 3.23 0.51
N MET A 21 6.08 2.38 1.41
CA MET A 21 5.37 1.98 2.62
C MET A 21 6.02 2.60 3.86
N VAL A 22 5.24 3.41 4.57
CA VAL A 22 5.68 4.25 5.70
C VAL A 22 4.61 4.27 6.80
N GLY A 23 5.00 4.73 7.98
CA GLY A 23 4.19 4.69 9.20
C GLY A 23 5.07 4.44 10.42
N LEU A 24 4.52 4.61 11.62
CA LEU A 24 5.29 4.46 12.86
C LEU A 24 5.84 3.03 13.02
N ASP A 25 6.88 2.88 13.85
CA ASP A 25 7.36 1.57 14.25
C ASP A 25 6.24 0.73 14.88
N ASN A 26 6.34 -0.60 14.71
CA ASN A 26 5.34 -1.58 15.15
C ASN A 26 3.95 -1.48 14.47
N SER A 27 3.75 -0.61 13.48
CA SER A 27 2.47 -0.53 12.76
C SER A 27 2.16 -1.73 11.86
N GLY A 28 3.15 -2.57 11.55
CA GLY A 28 2.98 -3.81 10.78
C GLY A 28 3.35 -3.74 9.30
N LYS A 29 4.10 -2.71 8.87
CA LYS A 29 4.55 -2.53 7.46
C LYS A 29 5.23 -3.77 6.87
N THR A 30 6.31 -4.23 7.49
CA THR A 30 7.06 -5.41 7.03
C THR A 30 6.18 -6.66 7.00
N THR A 31 5.30 -6.83 7.99
CA THR A 31 4.33 -7.93 8.02
C THR A 31 3.39 -7.89 6.84
N ILE A 32 2.86 -6.71 6.47
CA ILE A 32 1.99 -6.54 5.30
C ILE A 32 2.73 -6.96 4.03
N VAL A 33 3.96 -6.48 3.84
CA VAL A 33 4.77 -6.79 2.64
C VAL A 33 5.05 -8.29 2.51
N LEU A 34 5.44 -8.95 3.61
CA LEU A 34 5.68 -10.39 3.62
C LEU A 34 4.38 -11.16 3.36
N LYS A 35 3.27 -10.75 4.00
CA LYS A 35 1.96 -11.40 3.86
C LYS A 35 1.43 -11.35 2.43
N ILE A 36 1.50 -10.18 1.77
CA ILE A 36 1.05 -10.06 0.38
C ILE A 36 1.94 -10.83 -0.60
N ASN A 37 3.22 -11.02 -0.27
CA ASN A 37 4.12 -11.85 -1.08
C ASN A 37 3.99 -13.35 -0.79
N GLY A 38 3.15 -13.76 0.18
CA GLY A 38 3.01 -15.15 0.60
C GLY A 38 4.25 -15.70 1.33
N GLU A 39 5.07 -14.82 1.92
CA GLU A 39 6.22 -15.19 2.74
C GLU A 39 5.80 -15.48 4.19
N ASP A 40 6.65 -16.22 4.91
CA ASP A 40 6.44 -16.49 6.33
C ASP A 40 6.54 -15.20 7.15
N THR A 41 5.57 -15.02 8.06
CA THR A 41 5.47 -13.87 8.96
C THR A 41 5.80 -14.22 10.41
N SER A 42 6.31 -15.44 10.69
CA SER A 42 6.58 -15.94 12.03
C SER A 42 7.73 -15.21 12.75
N VAL A 43 8.75 -14.79 12.01
CA VAL A 43 9.93 -14.09 12.54
C VAL A 43 10.06 -12.74 11.85
N ILE A 44 9.70 -11.66 12.57
CA ILE A 44 9.83 -10.29 12.08
C ILE A 44 10.59 -9.47 13.12
N SER A 45 11.68 -8.85 12.68
CA SER A 45 12.49 -7.94 13.48
C SER A 45 12.22 -6.48 13.10
N PRO A 46 12.39 -5.50 14.01
CA PRO A 46 12.28 -4.09 13.66
C PRO A 46 13.23 -3.70 12.53
N THR A 47 12.70 -3.06 11.50
CA THR A 47 13.50 -2.58 10.36
C THR A 47 14.33 -1.36 10.77
N LEU A 48 15.66 -1.50 10.72
CA LEU A 48 16.63 -0.42 11.03
C LEU A 48 16.93 0.49 9.83
N GLY A 49 16.53 0.09 8.62
CA GLY A 49 16.73 0.85 7.39
C GLY A 49 15.53 0.73 6.46
N PHE A 50 15.71 0.08 5.31
CA PHE A 50 14.64 -0.19 4.37
C PHE A 50 14.80 -1.58 3.75
N ASN A 51 13.69 -2.16 3.29
CA ASN A 51 13.66 -3.36 2.47
C ASN A 51 12.96 -3.04 1.15
N ILE A 52 13.43 -3.64 0.05
CA ILE A 52 12.76 -3.58 -1.25
C ILE A 52 12.24 -4.97 -1.58
N LYS A 53 10.95 -5.06 -1.89
CA LYS A 53 10.31 -6.28 -2.37
C LYS A 53 9.60 -6.01 -3.69
N THR A 54 9.92 -6.80 -4.70
CA THR A 54 9.28 -6.75 -6.01
C THR A 54 8.23 -7.84 -6.11
N ILE A 55 6.97 -7.44 -6.31
CA ILE A 55 5.82 -8.35 -6.34
C ILE A 55 5.17 -8.29 -7.72
N ASN A 56 4.93 -9.46 -8.32
CA ASN A 56 4.13 -9.56 -9.53
C ASN A 56 2.64 -9.54 -9.15
N TYR A 57 2.02 -8.37 -9.27
CA TYR A 57 0.62 -8.18 -8.93
C TYR A 57 -0.28 -8.46 -10.13
N GLN A 58 -1.26 -9.33 -9.93
CA GLN A 58 -2.23 -9.70 -10.95
C GLN A 58 -3.62 -9.31 -10.49
N LYS A 59 -4.26 -8.40 -11.25
CA LYS A 59 -5.67 -8.10 -11.06
C LYS A 59 -6.50 -9.14 -11.78
N TYR A 60 -7.43 -9.75 -11.08
CA TYR A 60 -8.44 -10.62 -11.67
C TYR A 60 -9.75 -9.85 -11.79
N ALA A 61 -10.50 -10.00 -12.90
CA ALA A 61 -11.87 -9.47 -12.92
C ALA A 61 -12.83 -10.47 -12.30
N PHE A 62 -13.71 -9.92 -11.48
CA PHE A 62 -14.86 -10.62 -10.95
C PHE A 62 -15.97 -10.58 -11.99
N SER A 63 -16.26 -11.70 -12.63
CA SER A 63 -17.48 -11.86 -13.42
C SER A 63 -18.65 -12.09 -12.45
N SER A 64 -19.28 -10.99 -12.03
CA SER A 64 -20.51 -10.92 -11.22
C SER A 64 -20.42 -11.28 -9.73
N LEU A 65 -21.25 -10.58 -8.94
CA LEU A 65 -21.36 -10.65 -7.48
C LEU A 65 -21.81 -12.03 -6.99
N PHE A 66 -20.92 -13.00 -6.81
CA PHE A 66 -21.21 -14.12 -5.89
C PHE A 66 -19.93 -14.59 -5.17
N LEU A 67 -19.96 -14.43 -3.85
CA LEU A 67 -19.15 -15.08 -2.80
C LEU A 67 -17.64 -14.77 -2.77
N VAL A 68 -17.30 -13.70 -2.02
CA VAL A 68 -15.94 -13.30 -1.60
C VAL A 68 -15.15 -14.45 -0.93
N GLN A 69 -15.83 -15.42 -0.32
CA GLN A 69 -15.20 -16.51 0.44
C GLN A 69 -14.74 -17.70 -0.42
N PHE A 70 -15.28 -17.89 -1.64
CA PHE A 70 -14.91 -18.99 -2.55
C PHE A 70 -13.73 -18.64 -3.48
N LEU A 71 -13.28 -17.38 -3.45
CA LEU A 71 -12.31 -16.82 -4.39
C LEU A 71 -10.87 -17.27 -4.20
N PHE A 72 -10.47 -17.64 -2.98
CA PHE A 72 -9.13 -18.19 -2.73
C PHE A 72 -8.92 -19.54 -3.44
N LEU A 73 -9.96 -20.38 -3.49
CA LEU A 73 -9.90 -21.67 -4.19
C LEU A 73 -9.90 -21.52 -5.71
N LEU A 74 -10.62 -20.55 -6.26
CA LEU A 74 -10.73 -20.35 -7.71
C LEU A 74 -9.47 -19.71 -8.34
N ARG A 75 -8.60 -19.09 -7.53
CA ARG A 75 -7.31 -18.55 -7.97
C ARG A 75 -6.42 -19.65 -8.59
N ASP A 76 -6.48 -20.86 -8.03
CA ASP A 76 -5.68 -22.01 -8.48
C ASP A 76 -6.32 -22.76 -9.66
N CYS A 77 -7.62 -22.54 -9.91
CA CYS A 77 -8.37 -23.23 -10.98
C CYS A 77 -8.23 -22.57 -12.37
N GLY A 78 -7.55 -21.44 -12.51
CA GLY A 78 -7.31 -20.77 -13.81
C GLY A 78 -8.55 -20.18 -14.49
N LEU A 79 -9.71 -20.15 -13.81
CA LEU A 79 -10.99 -19.68 -14.35
C LEU A 79 -11.16 -18.14 -14.30
N MET A 80 -10.31 -17.44 -13.52
CA MET A 80 -10.36 -15.99 -13.41
C MET A 80 -9.57 -15.31 -14.54
N ARG A 81 -10.22 -14.42 -15.30
CA ARG A 81 -9.52 -13.59 -16.30
C ARG A 81 -8.63 -12.56 -15.59
N VAL A 82 -7.35 -12.52 -15.97
CA VAL A 82 -6.39 -11.49 -15.51
C VAL A 82 -6.54 -10.24 -16.38
N TYR A 83 -6.82 -9.09 -15.77
CA TYR A 83 -7.07 -7.81 -16.46
C TYR A 83 -5.89 -6.85 -16.41
N GLY A 84 -4.92 -7.07 -15.51
CA GLY A 84 -3.72 -6.27 -15.42
C GLY A 84 -2.61 -7.06 -14.76
N ARG A 85 -1.41 -7.00 -15.33
CA ARG A 85 -0.18 -7.52 -14.71
C ARG A 85 0.72 -6.32 -14.44
N TYR A 86 0.95 -6.06 -13.16
CA TYR A 86 1.78 -4.96 -12.70
C TYR A 86 2.93 -5.51 -11.86
N ILE A 87 4.05 -4.80 -11.86
CA ILE A 87 5.19 -5.12 -11.03
C ILE A 87 5.24 -4.04 -9.95
N LEU A 88 4.98 -4.42 -8.70
CA LEU A 88 5.02 -3.50 -7.57
C LEU A 88 6.40 -3.57 -6.92
N ASN A 89 7.14 -2.47 -6.97
CA ASN A 89 8.39 -2.30 -6.25
C ASN A 89 8.08 -1.61 -4.92
N ILE A 90 7.90 -2.39 -3.86
CA ILE A 90 7.51 -1.90 -2.54
C ILE A 90 8.77 -1.59 -1.73
N TRP A 91 8.88 -0.34 -1.29
CA TRP A 91 9.92 0.16 -0.39
C TRP A 91 9.36 0.21 1.03
N ASP A 92 9.66 -0.82 1.84
CA ASP A 92 9.31 -0.88 3.26
C ASP A 92 10.37 -0.14 4.08
N VAL A 93 10.00 1.02 4.62
CA VAL A 93 10.92 1.88 5.37
C VAL A 93 10.66 1.77 6.87
N GLY A 94 11.72 1.62 7.65
CA GLY A 94 11.63 1.53 9.10
C GLY A 94 10.99 2.77 9.73
N GLY A 95 10.17 2.56 10.75
CA GLY A 95 9.36 3.62 11.37
C GLY A 95 9.87 4.17 12.70
N GLN A 96 11.03 3.70 13.16
CA GLN A 96 11.59 4.10 14.46
C GLN A 96 11.89 5.59 14.44
N LYS A 97 11.59 6.31 15.52
CA LYS A 97 11.75 7.77 15.63
C LYS A 97 13.14 8.26 15.19
N THR A 98 14.19 7.50 15.50
CA THR A 98 15.59 7.82 15.17
C THR A 98 15.88 7.83 13.66
N ILE A 99 15.10 7.12 12.85
CA ILE A 99 15.33 6.98 11.40
C ILE A 99 14.28 7.67 10.52
N ARG A 100 13.24 8.29 11.12
CA ARG A 100 12.16 8.97 10.36
C ARG A 100 12.68 10.12 9.50
N SER A 101 13.74 10.80 9.92
CA SER A 101 14.41 11.87 9.15
C SER A 101 14.92 11.39 7.78
N TYR A 102 15.22 10.09 7.63
CA TYR A 102 15.69 9.50 6.38
C TYR A 102 14.56 9.13 5.41
N TRP A 103 13.29 9.18 5.81
CA TRP A 103 12.16 8.88 4.92
C TRP A 103 12.19 9.72 3.63
N ARG A 104 12.62 10.98 3.76
CA ARG A 104 12.78 11.94 2.65
C ARG A 104 13.69 11.46 1.53
N ASN A 105 14.58 10.51 1.81
CA ASN A 105 15.50 9.95 0.80
C ASN A 105 14.78 8.99 -0.15
N TYR A 106 13.55 8.58 0.17
CA TYR A 106 12.80 7.58 -0.58
C TYR A 106 11.56 8.14 -1.29
N PHE A 107 11.32 9.46 -1.25
CA PHE A 107 10.11 10.06 -1.80
C PHE A 107 10.12 10.19 -3.33
N GLU A 108 11.30 10.28 -3.95
CA GLU A 108 11.40 10.45 -5.39
C GLU A 108 10.77 9.28 -6.17
N GLN A 109 10.05 9.62 -7.25
CA GLN A 109 9.44 8.66 -8.17
C GLN A 109 8.44 7.71 -7.48
N THR A 110 7.76 8.15 -6.42
CA THR A 110 6.72 7.35 -5.76
C THR A 110 5.39 7.47 -6.49
N ASP A 111 4.86 6.37 -7.02
CA ASP A 111 3.55 6.33 -7.69
C ASP A 111 2.41 6.16 -6.68
N GLY A 112 2.67 5.38 -5.62
CA GLY A 112 1.74 5.09 -4.55
C GLY A 112 2.40 5.15 -3.18
N LEU A 113 1.70 5.77 -2.23
CA LEU A 113 2.11 5.93 -0.85
C LEU A 113 1.18 5.10 0.04
N VAL A 114 1.73 4.16 0.80
CA VAL A 114 1.00 3.36 1.78
C VAL A 114 1.36 3.82 3.18
N TRP A 115 0.39 4.38 3.89
CA TRP A 115 0.50 4.78 5.29
C TRP A 115 -0.11 3.71 6.19
N VAL A 116 0.69 3.07 7.04
CA VAL A 116 0.22 1.98 7.91
C VAL A 116 0.07 2.47 9.35
N VAL A 117 -1.14 2.37 9.87
CA VAL A 117 -1.54 2.79 11.22
C VAL A 117 -1.79 1.56 12.09
N ASP A 118 -1.27 1.56 13.31
CA ASP A 118 -1.68 0.59 14.32
C ASP A 118 -3.01 1.06 14.95
N SER A 119 -4.11 0.39 14.63
CA SER A 119 -5.44 0.80 15.10
C SER A 119 -5.66 0.49 16.59
N SER A 120 -4.80 -0.32 17.20
CA SER A 120 -4.87 -0.66 18.63
C SER A 120 -4.06 0.29 19.52
N ASP A 121 -3.20 1.13 18.94
CA ASP A 121 -2.27 1.99 19.68
C ASP A 121 -2.76 3.43 19.82
N LEU A 122 -3.79 3.61 20.65
CA LEU A 122 -4.43 4.91 20.90
C LEU A 122 -3.46 6.00 21.35
N ARG A 123 -2.40 5.64 22.07
CA ARG A 123 -1.47 6.60 22.69
C ARG A 123 -0.55 7.26 21.66
N ARG A 124 -0.31 6.60 20.53
CA ARG A 124 0.58 7.09 19.47
C ARG A 124 -0.16 7.65 18.27
N LEU A 125 -1.49 7.74 18.31
CA LEU A 125 -2.27 8.29 17.19
C LEU A 125 -1.97 9.77 16.91
N ASP A 126 -1.71 10.57 17.94
CA ASP A 126 -1.32 11.98 17.74
C ASP A 126 0.05 12.10 17.05
N ASP A 127 1.02 11.27 17.43
CA ASP A 127 2.33 11.17 16.75
C ASP A 127 2.14 10.69 15.30
N CYS A 128 1.28 9.70 15.10
CA CYS A 128 0.94 9.15 13.78
C CYS A 128 0.35 10.23 12.86
N LYS A 129 -0.60 10.99 13.37
CA LYS A 129 -1.20 12.13 12.66
C LYS A 129 -0.15 13.19 12.32
N HIS A 130 0.67 13.58 13.28
CA HIS A 130 1.69 14.60 13.08
C HIS A 130 2.69 14.20 11.99
N GLU A 131 3.13 12.95 11.97
CA GLU A 131 4.05 12.44 10.95
C GLU A 131 3.39 12.35 9.57
N LEU A 132 2.13 11.94 9.49
CA LEU A 132 1.37 11.96 8.24
C LEU A 132 1.23 13.39 7.70
N ASP A 133 0.86 14.34 8.55
CA ASP A 133 0.71 15.77 8.20
C ASP A 133 2.04 16.34 7.66
N ASN A 134 3.18 15.95 8.25
CA ASN A 134 4.49 16.38 7.78
C ASN A 134 4.86 15.73 6.45
N LEU A 135 4.54 14.46 6.27
CA LEU A 135 4.83 13.71 5.06
C LEU A 135 4.01 14.22 3.86
N LEU A 136 2.73 14.57 4.06
CA LEU A 136 1.86 15.04 2.98
C LEU A 136 2.19 16.47 2.48
N LYS A 137 3.00 17.23 3.23
CA LYS A 137 3.53 18.55 2.80
C LYS A 137 4.67 18.43 1.78
N GLU A 138 5.20 17.23 1.56
CA GLU A 138 6.34 17.03 0.66
C GLU A 138 5.87 17.05 -0.80
N GLU A 139 6.32 18.05 -1.56
CA GLU A 139 5.95 18.23 -2.97
C GLU A 139 6.27 17.00 -3.83
N ARG A 140 7.32 16.27 -3.47
CA ARG A 140 7.74 15.02 -4.13
C ARG A 140 6.69 13.90 -4.07
N LEU A 141 5.72 14.01 -3.16
CA LEU A 141 4.62 13.06 -2.99
C LEU A 141 3.27 13.62 -3.49
N SER A 142 3.23 14.83 -4.05
CA SER A 142 2.01 15.47 -4.58
C SER A 142 1.24 14.57 -5.56
N GLY A 143 1.95 13.88 -6.45
CA GLY A 143 1.37 12.98 -7.45
C GLY A 143 1.11 11.55 -7.00
N ALA A 144 1.41 11.16 -5.76
CA ALA A 144 1.24 9.79 -5.29
C ALA A 144 -0.21 9.52 -4.81
N SER A 145 -0.78 8.36 -5.16
CA SER A 145 -2.04 7.89 -4.56
C SER A 145 -1.79 7.48 -3.11
N LEU A 146 -2.64 7.92 -2.17
CA LEU A 146 -2.48 7.62 -0.75
C LEU A 146 -3.41 6.48 -0.31
N LEU A 147 -2.84 5.33 0.06
CA LEU A 147 -3.56 4.26 0.73
C LEU A 147 -3.25 4.30 2.22
N ILE A 148 -4.27 4.37 3.06
CA ILE A 148 -4.14 4.22 4.51
C ILE A 148 -4.61 2.82 4.91
N PHE A 149 -3.73 2.06 5.55
CA PHE A 149 -4.11 0.82 6.22
C PHE A 149 -4.34 1.07 7.70
N ALA A 150 -5.60 0.97 8.13
CA ALA A 150 -5.96 0.87 9.54
C ALA A 150 -5.72 -0.59 9.97
N ASN A 151 -4.47 -0.90 10.32
CA ASN A 151 -4.00 -2.25 10.56
C ASN A 151 -4.32 -2.74 11.98
N LYS A 152 -4.23 -4.06 12.18
CA LYS A 152 -4.49 -4.78 13.44
C LYS A 152 -5.96 -4.79 13.86
N GLN A 153 -6.88 -4.82 12.89
CA GLN A 153 -8.32 -4.96 13.15
C GLN A 153 -8.70 -6.29 13.83
N ASP A 154 -7.79 -7.27 13.85
CA ASP A 154 -7.92 -8.52 14.59
C ASP A 154 -7.78 -8.35 16.12
N ILE A 155 -7.26 -7.22 16.58
CA ILE A 155 -7.05 -6.94 18.01
C ILE A 155 -8.31 -6.32 18.61
N GLN A 156 -8.77 -6.86 19.74
CA GLN A 156 -9.90 -6.29 20.48
C GLN A 156 -9.58 -4.86 20.94
N GLY A 157 -10.51 -3.93 20.68
CA GLY A 157 -10.34 -2.52 21.01
C GLY A 157 -9.58 -1.71 19.96
N ALA A 158 -9.23 -2.32 18.81
CA ALA A 158 -8.79 -1.59 17.63
C ALA A 158 -9.87 -0.60 17.16
N LEU A 159 -9.48 0.63 16.86
CA LEU A 159 -10.37 1.62 16.26
C LEU A 159 -10.77 1.20 14.85
N SER A 160 -12.01 1.47 14.49
CA SER A 160 -12.52 1.29 13.13
C SER A 160 -11.79 2.22 12.13
N PRO A 161 -11.77 1.87 10.84
CA PRO A 161 -11.27 2.75 9.79
C PRO A 161 -11.87 4.16 9.83
N GLU A 162 -13.17 4.27 10.14
CA GLU A 162 -13.88 5.54 10.23
C GLU A 162 -13.40 6.40 11.42
N GLU A 163 -13.10 5.78 12.55
CA GLU A 163 -12.52 6.46 13.72
C GLU A 163 -11.09 6.91 13.44
N ILE A 164 -10.26 6.06 12.82
CA ILE A 164 -8.91 6.43 12.38
C ILE A 164 -8.96 7.59 11.38
N ALA A 165 -9.90 7.58 10.44
CA ALA A 165 -10.06 8.66 9.46
C ALA A 165 -10.36 10.01 10.14
N LYS A 166 -11.21 10.01 11.19
CA LYS A 166 -11.49 11.21 11.99
C LYS A 166 -10.26 11.68 12.76
N VAL A 167 -9.55 10.77 13.42
CA VAL A 167 -8.34 11.09 14.19
C VAL A 167 -7.26 11.70 13.30
N LEU A 168 -7.02 11.11 12.13
CA LEU A 168 -6.07 11.62 11.14
C LEU A 168 -6.58 12.85 10.39
N ASN A 169 -7.84 13.26 10.61
CA ASN A 169 -8.50 14.37 9.94
C ASN A 169 -8.48 14.25 8.41
N LEU A 170 -8.72 13.04 7.89
CA LEU A 170 -8.64 12.74 6.46
C LEU A 170 -9.66 13.55 5.64
N ASP A 171 -10.79 13.92 6.23
CA ASP A 171 -11.84 14.73 5.59
C ASP A 171 -11.37 16.16 5.23
N ALA A 172 -10.33 16.65 5.92
CA ALA A 172 -9.74 17.96 5.64
C ALA A 172 -8.60 17.91 4.60
N MET A 173 -8.29 16.73 4.04
CA MET A 173 -7.25 16.61 3.03
C MET A 173 -7.61 17.35 1.75
N ASP A 174 -6.56 17.76 1.01
CA ASP A 174 -6.71 18.40 -0.29
C ASP A 174 -7.52 17.51 -1.23
N LYS A 175 -8.59 18.07 -1.82
CA LYS A 175 -9.51 17.38 -2.73
C LYS A 175 -8.84 16.90 -4.01
N THR A 176 -7.67 17.43 -4.35
CA THR A 176 -6.87 16.99 -5.51
C THR A 176 -6.14 15.69 -5.25
N ARG A 177 -5.95 15.30 -3.97
CA ARG A 177 -5.27 14.06 -3.61
C ARG A 177 -6.25 12.89 -3.56
N HIS A 178 -5.91 11.85 -4.30
CA HIS A 178 -6.63 10.59 -4.27
C HIS A 178 -6.20 9.79 -3.04
N TRP A 179 -7.16 9.38 -2.22
CA TRP A 179 -6.88 8.57 -1.04
C TRP A 179 -7.98 7.55 -0.75
N ARG A 180 -7.62 6.49 -0.02
CA ARG A 180 -8.56 5.52 0.55
C ARG A 180 -8.03 5.00 1.86
N ILE A 181 -8.92 4.76 2.81
CA ILE A 181 -8.63 4.02 4.03
C ILE A 181 -9.25 2.62 3.95
N VAL A 182 -8.52 1.60 4.38
CA VAL A 182 -8.98 0.21 4.44
C VAL A 182 -8.59 -0.38 5.79
N GLY A 183 -9.56 -0.97 6.49
CA GLY A 183 -9.31 -1.79 7.67
C GLY A 183 -8.64 -3.09 7.26
N CYS A 184 -7.56 -3.46 7.94
CA CYS A 184 -6.86 -4.69 7.61
C CYS A 184 -6.26 -5.39 8.83
N SER A 185 -5.89 -6.65 8.63
CA SER A 185 -5.00 -7.37 9.52
C SER A 185 -3.83 -7.93 8.73
N ALA A 186 -2.64 -7.43 9.00
CA ALA A 186 -1.41 -7.99 8.46
C ALA A 186 -1.19 -9.45 8.93
N TYR A 187 -1.74 -9.81 10.10
CA TYR A 187 -1.62 -11.14 10.67
C TYR A 187 -2.49 -12.15 9.91
N THR A 188 -3.78 -11.85 9.73
CA THR A 188 -4.71 -12.76 9.01
C THR A 188 -4.58 -12.64 7.50
N GLY A 189 -4.24 -11.45 6.99
CA GLY A 189 -4.22 -11.08 5.57
C GLY A 189 -5.51 -10.40 5.08
N GLU A 190 -6.52 -10.27 5.95
CA GLU A 190 -7.79 -9.62 5.62
C GLU A 190 -7.59 -8.14 5.28
N GLY A 191 -8.34 -7.64 4.29
CA GLY A 191 -8.32 -6.24 3.83
C GLY A 191 -7.10 -5.84 2.99
N LEU A 192 -6.00 -6.60 3.03
CA LEU A 192 -4.76 -6.24 2.30
C LEU A 192 -4.97 -6.20 0.79
N LEU A 193 -5.57 -7.26 0.23
CA LEU A 193 -5.80 -7.33 -1.22
C LEU A 193 -6.72 -6.21 -1.70
N GLU A 194 -7.78 -5.88 -0.94
CA GLU A 194 -8.70 -4.79 -1.26
C GLU A 194 -7.97 -3.44 -1.36
N GLY A 195 -7.14 -3.12 -0.37
CA GLY A 195 -6.37 -1.88 -0.35
C GLY A 195 -5.40 -1.77 -1.52
N PHE A 196 -4.63 -2.84 -1.78
CA PHE A 196 -3.71 -2.87 -2.91
C PHE A 196 -4.44 -2.86 -4.26
N ASP A 197 -5.59 -3.51 -4.37
CA ASP A 197 -6.42 -3.51 -5.58
C ASP A 197 -6.85 -2.08 -5.92
N TRP A 198 -7.33 -1.33 -4.93
CA TRP A 198 -7.67 0.07 -5.12
C TRP A 198 -6.44 0.90 -5.52
N LEU A 199 -5.32 0.76 -4.81
CA LEU A 199 -4.12 1.54 -5.06
C LEU A 199 -3.59 1.33 -6.47
N VAL A 200 -3.47 0.07 -6.90
CA VAL A 200 -2.99 -0.30 -8.24
C VAL A 200 -3.95 0.23 -9.31
N GLN A 201 -5.25 0.16 -9.07
CA GLN A 201 -6.26 0.66 -10.02
C GLN A 201 -6.23 2.18 -10.15
N ASP A 202 -6.12 2.89 -9.04
CA ASP A 202 -6.04 4.35 -9.04
C ASP A 202 -4.77 4.83 -9.76
N ILE A 203 -3.61 4.23 -9.44
CA ILE A 203 -2.34 4.51 -10.14
C ILE A 203 -2.46 4.17 -11.64
N ALA A 204 -2.98 2.99 -11.98
CA ALA A 204 -3.14 2.57 -13.37
C ALA A 204 -4.05 3.53 -14.13
N SER A 205 -5.19 3.93 -13.57
CA SER A 205 -6.08 4.87 -14.24
C SER A 205 -5.35 6.17 -14.60
N ARG A 206 -4.55 6.72 -13.68
CA ARG A 206 -3.80 7.96 -13.91
C ARG A 206 -2.70 7.82 -14.96
N ILE A 207 -2.05 6.66 -15.03
CA ILE A 207 -0.95 6.41 -15.98
C ILE A 207 -1.47 6.06 -17.38
N TYR A 208 -2.60 5.36 -17.50
CA TYR A 208 -3.08 4.80 -18.78
C TYR A 208 -4.33 5.48 -19.36
N MET A 209 -4.83 6.58 -18.79
CA MET A 209 -5.88 7.41 -19.42
C MET A 209 -5.40 8.20 -20.66
N LEU A 210 -4.21 7.91 -21.21
CA LEU A 210 -3.66 8.53 -22.41
C LEU A 210 -3.74 7.66 -23.68
N ASP A 211 -4.44 6.53 -23.65
CA ASP A 211 -4.77 5.72 -24.83
C ASP A 211 -6.24 5.90 -25.26
#